data_AF-A0A2V9RQM8-F1
#
_entry.id   AF-A0A2V9RQM8-F1
#
_cell.length_a   1.000
_cell.length_b   1.000
_cell.length_c   1.000
_cell.angle_alpha   90.00
_cell.angle_beta   90.00
_cell.angle_gamma   90.00
#
_symmetry.space_group_name_H-M   'P 1'
#
loop_
_entity.id
_entity.type
_entity.pdbx_description
1 polymer ?
#
loop_
_entity_poly.entity_id
_entity_poly.type
_entity_poly.pdbx_seq_one_letter_code
_entity_poly.pdbx_strand_id
1 'polypeptide(L)'
;MACIRLASVLFVLCLTPWVVRNYRTFGKFIILRWNVGAELRIGNGPFADGTWQQYLHPTQNVYEMRRHREMGEMEYVNARKREALAFIRADCPRFALLCLKRFIYYWAGRPQLSEIPALAPFNNSLFLASSVLAVWGLARAMRKHVPGIRLFLWLILLYPAVYYVVFPHARYRHPIEPELGILMVYVVSQAESKGQRRGKMACDVKQLLRFTCRHDTKFTDTGASGCELNFSY
;
A
#
# COMPACT_ATOMS: atom_id res chain seq x y z
N MET A 1 -17.00 -1.36 21.68
CA MET A 1 -15.91 -0.78 22.52
C MET A 1 -15.29 -1.79 23.49
N ALA A 2 -16.07 -2.67 24.13
CA ALA A 2 -15.55 -3.68 25.06
C ALA A 2 -14.48 -4.60 24.43
N CYS A 3 -14.69 -5.10 23.21
CA CYS A 3 -13.71 -5.97 22.53
C CYS A 3 -12.38 -5.27 22.24
N ILE A 4 -12.40 -3.97 21.94
CA ILE A 4 -11.18 -3.18 21.70
C ILE A 4 -10.41 -3.04 23.01
N ARG A 5 -11.09 -2.69 24.10
CA ARG A 5 -10.45 -2.58 25.42
C ARG A 5 -9.85 -3.91 25.87
N LEU A 6 -10.59 -5.00 25.70
CA LEU A 6 -10.10 -6.34 26.03
C LEU A 6 -8.87 -6.72 25.19
N ALA A 7 -8.92 -6.49 23.87
CA ALA A 7 -7.79 -6.73 22.99
C ALA A 7 -6.56 -5.87 23.36
N SER A 8 -6.75 -4.59 23.72
CA SER A 8 -5.67 -3.72 24.19
C SER A 8 -5.07 -4.20 25.51
N VAL A 9 -5.89 -4.65 26.46
CA VAL A 9 -5.41 -5.19 27.75
C VAL A 9 -4.61 -6.47 27.52
N LEU A 10 -5.14 -7.41 26.73
CA LEU A 10 -4.44 -8.65 26.39
C LEU A 10 -3.12 -8.38 25.68
N PHE A 11 -3.10 -7.43 24.73
CA PHE A 11 -1.89 -7.02 24.03
C PHE A 11 -0.81 -6.50 24.99
N VAL A 12 -1.19 -5.62 25.93
CA VAL A 12 -0.25 -5.09 26.94
C VAL A 12 0.24 -6.22 27.85
N LEU A 13 -0.64 -7.10 28.32
CA LEU A 13 -0.28 -8.24 29.17
C LEU A 13 0.68 -9.21 28.45
N CYS A 14 0.49 -9.47 27.15
CA CYS A 14 1.39 -10.30 26.35
C CYS A 14 2.78 -9.66 26.15
N LEU A 15 2.84 -8.33 25.98
CA LEU A 15 4.12 -7.64 25.82
C LEU A 15 4.88 -7.45 27.14
N THR A 16 4.16 -7.35 28.27
CA THR A 16 4.75 -6.99 29.56
C THR A 16 5.87 -7.94 29.99
N PRO A 17 5.76 -9.29 29.91
CA PRO A 17 6.84 -10.20 30.26
C PRO A 17 8.13 -9.94 29.47
N TRP A 18 8.01 -9.69 28.16
CA TRP A 18 9.15 -9.40 27.30
C TRP A 18 9.82 -8.08 27.67
N VAL A 19 9.02 -7.02 27.89
CA VAL A 19 9.52 -5.71 28.26
C VAL A 19 10.18 -5.73 29.64
N VAL A 20 9.59 -6.43 30.61
CA VAL A 20 10.16 -6.60 31.97
C VAL A 20 11.48 -7.37 31.91
N ARG A 21 11.56 -8.44 31.11
CA ARG A 21 12.80 -9.18 30.87
C ARG A 21 13.88 -8.26 30.29
N ASN A 22 13.55 -7.49 29.25
CA ASN A 22 14.49 -6.55 28.63
C ASN A 22 14.97 -5.50 29.63
N TYR A 23 14.06 -4.95 30.44
CA TYR A 23 14.40 -3.96 31.45
C TYR A 23 15.35 -4.53 32.50
N ARG A 24 15.11 -5.77 32.99
CA ARG A 24 15.99 -6.42 33.96
C ARG A 24 17.38 -6.74 33.39
N THR A 25 17.46 -7.11 32.11
CA THR A 25 18.74 -7.46 31.47
C THR A 25 19.55 -6.23 31.04
N PHE A 26 18.90 -5.20 30.50
CA PHE A 26 19.57 -4.05 29.88
C PHE A 26 19.45 -2.75 30.68
N GLY A 27 18.65 -2.72 31.76
CA GLY A 27 18.39 -1.54 32.59
C GLY A 27 17.62 -0.42 31.87
N LYS A 28 17.07 -0.67 30.68
CA LYS A 28 16.40 0.33 29.84
C LYS A 28 15.09 -0.21 29.26
N PHE A 29 14.12 0.69 29.05
CA PHE A 29 12.80 0.33 28.52
C PHE A 29 12.87 0.10 27.01
N ILE A 30 12.95 -1.17 26.59
CA ILE A 30 13.04 -1.58 25.18
C ILE A 30 11.80 -2.41 24.84
N ILE A 31 10.91 -1.85 24.02
CA ILE A 31 9.63 -2.50 23.67
C ILE A 31 9.81 -3.53 22.55
N LEU A 32 10.27 -3.10 21.36
CA LEU A 32 10.43 -3.98 20.19
C LEU A 32 11.85 -3.99 19.64
N ARG A 33 12.37 -2.83 19.25
CA ARG A 33 13.70 -2.71 18.62
C ARG A 33 14.41 -1.50 19.19
N TRP A 34 15.64 -1.69 19.64
CA TRP A 34 16.44 -0.62 20.23
C TRP A 34 17.36 0.05 19.19
N ASN A 35 17.64 -0.63 18.07
CA ASN A 35 18.56 -0.16 17.02
C ASN A 35 18.04 1.00 16.14
N VAL A 36 16.83 1.49 16.42
CA VAL A 36 16.15 2.56 15.66
C VAL A 36 17.04 3.81 15.54
N GLY A 37 17.85 4.11 16.56
CA GLY A 37 18.78 5.24 16.53
C GLY A 37 19.87 5.12 15.45
N ALA A 38 20.40 3.92 15.23
CA ALA A 38 21.38 3.67 14.18
C ALA A 38 20.73 3.72 12.80
N GLU A 39 19.58 3.06 12.63
CA GLU A 39 18.83 3.09 11.37
C GLU A 39 18.46 4.53 10.97
N LEU A 40 18.03 5.34 11.95
CA LEU A 40 17.70 6.74 11.73
C LEU A 40 18.91 7.53 11.22
N ARG A 41 20.11 7.28 11.75
CA ARG A 41 21.35 7.95 11.31
C ARG A 41 21.82 7.49 9.94
N ILE A 42 21.60 6.23 9.58
CA ILE A 42 21.92 5.72 8.24
C ILE A 42 21.08 6.45 7.19
N GLY A 43 19.79 6.66 7.47
CA GLY A 43 18.92 7.41 6.57
C GLY A 43 19.11 8.92 6.63
N ASN A 44 19.48 9.49 7.78
CA ASN A 44 19.50 10.93 8.02
C ASN A 44 20.90 11.41 8.40
N GLY A 45 21.59 12.01 7.44
CA GLY A 45 22.89 12.63 7.62
C GLY A 45 23.25 13.58 6.48
N PRO A 46 24.44 14.22 6.54
CA PRO A 46 24.85 15.25 5.57
C PRO A 46 24.92 14.78 4.11
N PHE A 47 25.05 13.48 3.88
CA PHE A 47 25.09 12.86 2.54
C PHE A 47 23.85 12.02 2.24
N ALA A 48 22.80 12.14 3.05
CA ALA A 48 21.55 11.44 2.79
C ALA A 48 20.91 11.92 1.48
N ASP A 49 20.53 10.95 0.65
CA ASP A 49 19.90 11.12 -0.66
C ASP A 49 18.45 10.58 -0.69
N GLY A 50 18.01 9.93 0.40
CA GLY A 50 16.72 9.26 0.52
C GLY A 50 16.81 7.73 0.37
N THR A 51 18.00 7.18 0.19
CA THR A 51 18.26 5.74 0.12
C THR A 51 19.03 5.24 1.34
N TRP A 52 19.20 3.92 1.44
CA TRP A 52 19.98 3.30 2.50
C TRP A 52 21.49 3.49 2.27
N GLN A 53 22.15 4.20 3.17
CA GLN A 53 23.59 4.48 3.10
C GLN A 53 24.41 3.30 3.65
N GLN A 54 24.66 2.30 2.81
CA GLN A 54 25.31 1.03 3.18
C GLN A 54 26.63 1.20 3.94
N TYR A 55 27.45 2.20 3.57
CA TYR A 55 28.75 2.48 4.19
C TYR A 55 28.69 2.98 5.64
N LEU A 56 27.50 3.34 6.16
CA LEU A 56 27.31 3.70 7.57
C LEU A 56 26.97 2.50 8.46
N HIS A 57 26.75 1.31 7.87
CA HIS A 57 26.41 0.13 8.63
C HIS A 57 27.67 -0.54 9.20
N PRO A 58 27.72 -0.94 10.48
CA PRO A 58 28.90 -1.58 11.09
C PRO A 58 29.41 -2.79 10.29
N THR A 59 28.51 -3.64 9.79
CA THR A 59 28.90 -4.82 8.97
C THR A 59 29.61 -4.47 7.65
N GLN A 60 29.49 -3.23 7.18
CA GLN A 60 29.97 -2.80 5.86
C GLN A 60 31.11 -1.77 5.97
N ASN A 61 31.44 -1.33 7.19
CA ASN A 61 32.48 -0.34 7.42
C ASN A 61 33.28 -0.69 8.68
N VAL A 62 34.57 -0.93 8.49
CA VAL A 62 35.51 -1.33 9.55
C VAL A 62 35.63 -0.29 10.66
N TYR A 63 35.55 1.00 10.33
CA TYR A 63 35.59 2.08 11.30
C TYR A 63 34.33 2.09 12.18
N GLU A 64 33.16 1.93 11.57
CA GLU A 64 31.90 1.85 12.28
C GLU A 64 31.78 0.57 13.12
N MET A 65 32.32 -0.55 12.63
CA MET A 65 32.45 -1.79 13.42
C MET A 65 33.35 -1.62 14.63
N ARG A 66 34.51 -0.96 14.46
CA ARG A 66 35.43 -0.69 15.57
C ARG A 66 34.75 0.19 16.63
N ARG A 67 34.14 1.29 16.19
CA ARG A 67 33.39 2.20 17.05
C ARG A 67 32.26 1.47 17.80
N HIS A 68 31.55 0.57 17.12
CA HIS A 68 30.51 -0.26 17.72
C HIS A 68 31.04 -1.20 18.80
N ARG A 69 32.21 -1.82 18.59
CA ARG A 69 32.86 -2.70 19.57
C ARG A 69 33.40 -1.94 20.78
N GLU A 70 34.01 -0.77 20.57
CA GLU A 70 34.59 0.05 21.64
C GLU A 70 33.53 0.68 22.53
N MET A 71 32.45 1.21 21.95
CA MET A 71 31.38 1.86 22.71
C MET A 71 30.38 0.87 23.31
N GLY A 72 30.32 -0.35 22.76
CA GLY A 72 29.21 -1.26 22.98
C GLY A 72 27.95 -0.87 22.21
N GLU A 73 27.07 -1.85 21.96
CA GLU A 73 25.85 -1.71 21.16
C GLU A 73 25.03 -0.48 21.57
N MET A 74 24.73 -0.36 22.87
CA MET A 74 23.81 0.63 23.41
C MET A 74 24.29 2.06 23.24
N GLU A 75 25.53 2.36 23.64
CA GLU A 75 26.07 3.72 23.52
C GLU A 75 26.30 4.10 22.07
N TYR A 76 26.69 3.14 21.23
CA TYR A 76 26.79 3.34 19.80
C TYR A 76 25.46 3.82 19.19
N VAL A 77 24.35 3.13 19.45
CA VAL A 77 23.04 3.54 18.90
C VAL A 77 22.53 4.84 19.49
N ASN A 78 22.78 5.11 20.77
CA ASN A 78 22.42 6.39 21.38
C ASN A 78 23.21 7.54 20.75
N ALA A 79 24.50 7.34 20.49
CA ALA A 79 25.32 8.32 19.78
C ALA A 79 24.78 8.56 18.36
N ARG A 80 24.46 7.49 17.61
CA ARG A 80 23.86 7.60 16.27
C ARG A 80 22.51 8.33 16.30
N LYS A 81 21.66 8.04 17.28
CA LYS A 81 20.39 8.75 17.48
C LYS A 81 20.60 10.25 17.67
N ARG A 82 21.56 10.64 18.52
CA ARG A 82 21.89 12.06 18.75
C ARG A 82 22.35 12.75 17.48
N GLU A 83 23.23 12.11 16.70
CA GLU A 83 23.71 12.64 15.42
C GLU A 83 22.58 12.82 14.39
N ALA A 84 21.68 11.84 14.29
CA ALA A 84 20.54 11.93 13.39
C ALA A 84 19.59 13.07 13.78
N LEU A 85 19.30 13.21 15.08
CA LEU A 85 18.47 14.29 15.60
C LEU A 85 19.14 15.66 15.44
N ALA A 86 20.46 15.74 15.59
CA ALA A 86 21.22 16.96 15.34
C ALA A 86 21.11 17.38 13.87
N PHE A 87 21.24 16.44 12.92
CA PHE A 87 21.02 16.70 11.50
C PHE A 87 19.59 17.19 11.21
N ILE A 88 18.57 16.51 11.76
CA ILE A 88 17.17 16.89 11.55
C ILE A 88 16.89 18.30 12.09
N ARG A 89 17.44 18.65 13.25
CA ARG A 89 17.28 19.98 13.85
C ARG A 89 18.07 21.06 13.12
N ALA A 90 19.24 20.72 12.59
CA ALA A 90 20.07 21.66 11.84
C ALA A 90 19.45 22.02 10.48
N ASP A 91 18.74 21.08 9.83
CA ASP A 91 18.19 21.29 8.49
C ASP A 91 16.83 20.57 8.31
N CYS A 92 15.80 21.12 8.97
CA CYS A 92 14.41 20.65 8.86
C CYS A 92 13.90 20.63 7.40
N PRO A 93 14.15 21.66 6.55
CA PRO A 93 13.70 21.67 5.17
C PRO A 93 14.28 20.51 4.35
N ARG A 94 15.59 20.25 4.50
CA ARG A 94 16.22 19.11 3.84
C ARG A 94 15.67 17.78 4.33
N PHE A 95 15.41 17.64 5.62
CA PHE A 95 14.76 16.46 6.16
C PHE A 95 13.35 16.23 5.57
N ALA A 96 12.55 17.30 5.42
CA ALA A 96 11.23 17.22 4.78
C ALA A 96 11.33 16.79 3.30
N LEU A 97 12.30 17.35 2.56
CA LEU A 97 12.58 16.93 1.17
C LEU A 97 12.99 15.45 1.10
N LEU A 98 13.81 14.98 2.03
CA LEU A 98 14.19 13.57 2.12
C LEU A 98 12.98 12.68 2.42
N CYS A 99 12.08 13.10 3.33
CA CYS A 99 10.84 12.37 3.59
C CYS A 99 9.97 12.26 2.34
N LEU A 100 9.84 13.34 1.55
CA LEU A 100 9.10 13.34 0.29
C LEU A 100 9.75 12.42 -0.76
N LYS A 101 11.08 12.48 -0.91
CA LYS A 101 11.81 11.55 -1.80
C LYS A 101 11.57 10.10 -1.40
N ARG A 102 11.62 9.80 -0.11
CA ARG A 102 11.38 8.44 0.42
C ARG A 102 9.94 7.98 0.23
N PHE A 103 8.97 8.89 0.35
CA PHE A 103 7.58 8.61 0.00
C PHE A 103 7.48 8.16 -1.46
N ILE A 104 8.09 8.92 -2.38
CA ILE A 104 8.12 8.55 -3.80
C ILE A 104 8.82 7.21 -3.99
N TYR A 105 9.99 6.99 -3.40
CA TYR A 105 10.74 5.73 -3.53
C TYR A 105 10.00 4.51 -2.96
N TYR A 106 9.21 4.69 -1.91
CA TYR A 106 8.43 3.61 -1.33
C TYR A 106 7.30 3.15 -2.28
N TRP A 107 6.63 4.11 -2.91
CA TRP A 107 5.44 3.85 -3.75
C TRP A 107 5.77 3.60 -5.22
N ALA A 108 6.66 4.41 -5.79
CA ALA A 108 7.10 4.35 -7.19
C ALA A 108 8.32 3.45 -7.41
N GLY A 109 8.95 2.97 -6.33
CA GLY A 109 10.18 2.17 -6.41
C GLY A 109 11.42 3.05 -6.30
N ARG A 110 12.52 2.45 -5.80
CA ARG A 110 13.82 3.13 -5.81
C ARG A 110 14.37 3.17 -7.23
N PRO A 111 15.05 4.24 -7.66
CA PRO A 111 15.78 4.23 -8.92
C PRO A 111 16.83 3.11 -8.84
N GLN A 112 16.56 1.99 -9.51
CA GLN A 112 17.54 0.94 -9.68
C GLN A 112 18.49 1.41 -10.77
N LEU A 113 19.80 1.37 -10.48
CA LEU A 113 20.80 1.39 -11.54
C LEU A 113 20.64 0.08 -12.31
N SER A 114 19.79 0.08 -13.32
CA SER A 114 19.70 -1.00 -14.29
C SER A 114 20.96 -0.98 -15.14
N GLU A 115 21.58 -2.13 -15.34
CA GLU A 115 22.72 -2.28 -16.26
C GLU A 115 22.38 -1.88 -17.71
N ILE A 116 21.07 -1.83 -18.04
CA ILE A 116 20.52 -1.30 -19.29
C ILE A 116 19.66 -0.06 -18.98
N PRO A 117 20.15 1.16 -19.25
CA PRO A 117 19.46 2.43 -18.93
C PRO A 117 18.04 2.55 -19.50
N ALA A 118 17.75 1.84 -20.59
CA ALA A 118 16.44 1.86 -21.25
C ALA A 118 15.33 1.11 -20.48
N LEU A 119 15.68 0.12 -19.64
CA LEU A 119 14.72 -0.68 -18.88
C LEU A 119 14.54 -0.17 -17.43
N ALA A 120 15.37 0.76 -16.99
CA ALA A 120 15.27 1.41 -15.66
C ALA A 120 13.86 1.90 -15.31
N PRO A 121 13.12 2.56 -16.23
CA PRO A 121 11.76 3.02 -15.94
C PRO A 121 10.77 1.86 -15.83
N PHE A 122 10.95 0.80 -16.62
CA PHE A 122 10.03 -0.33 -16.69
C PHE A 122 10.09 -1.22 -15.46
N ASN A 123 11.28 -1.38 -14.86
CA ASN A 123 11.47 -2.15 -13.62
C ASN A 123 10.60 -1.60 -12.47
N ASN A 124 10.43 -0.28 -12.42
CA ASN A 124 9.64 0.39 -11.39
C ASN A 124 8.16 0.58 -11.78
N SER A 125 7.82 0.48 -13.07
CA SER A 125 6.44 0.63 -13.56
C SER A 125 5.47 -0.37 -12.94
N LEU A 126 5.87 -1.63 -12.77
CA LEU A 126 5.03 -2.63 -12.09
C LEU A 126 4.82 -2.29 -10.60
N PHE A 127 5.84 -1.73 -9.96
CA PHE A 127 5.82 -1.31 -8.57
C PHE A 127 4.92 -0.09 -8.34
N LEU A 128 4.91 0.84 -9.29
CA LEU A 128 4.01 1.98 -9.30
C LEU A 128 2.57 1.56 -9.65
N ALA A 129 2.39 0.72 -10.67
CA ALA A 129 1.08 0.25 -11.09
C ALA A 129 0.37 -0.52 -9.97
N SER A 130 1.08 -1.42 -9.28
CA SER A 130 0.56 -2.14 -8.11
C SER A 130 0.13 -1.19 -7.00
N SER A 131 0.94 -0.19 -6.67
CA SER A 131 0.62 0.85 -5.69
C SER A 131 -0.65 1.61 -6.05
N VAL A 132 -0.75 2.07 -7.31
CA VAL A 132 -1.90 2.85 -7.80
C VAL A 132 -3.17 2.01 -7.79
N LEU A 133 -3.11 0.76 -8.25
CA LEU A 133 -4.24 -0.16 -8.24
C LEU A 133 -4.71 -0.47 -6.82
N ALA A 134 -3.80 -0.69 -5.88
CA ALA A 134 -4.15 -0.95 -4.49
C ALA A 134 -4.79 0.27 -3.81
N VAL A 135 -4.26 1.49 -4.03
CA VAL A 135 -4.87 2.73 -3.52
C VAL A 135 -6.25 2.96 -4.15
N TRP A 136 -6.40 2.66 -5.44
CA TRP A 136 -7.70 2.74 -6.10
C TRP A 136 -8.70 1.72 -5.54
N GLY A 137 -8.24 0.50 -5.23
CA GLY A 137 -9.02 -0.53 -4.56
C GLY A 137 -9.48 -0.14 -3.18
N LEU A 138 -8.58 0.44 -2.40
CA LEU A 138 -8.90 1.00 -1.09
C LEU A 138 -9.97 2.09 -1.21
N ALA A 139 -9.78 3.07 -2.10
CA ALA A 139 -10.73 4.16 -2.30
C ALA A 139 -12.12 3.64 -2.74
N ARG A 140 -12.18 2.65 -3.63
CA ARG A 140 -13.44 2.04 -4.10
C ARG A 140 -14.12 1.20 -3.02
N ALA A 141 -13.35 0.44 -2.24
CA ALA A 141 -13.84 -0.34 -1.11
C ALA A 141 -14.39 0.57 0.00
N MET A 142 -13.75 1.72 0.25
CA MET A 142 -14.23 2.74 1.17
C MET A 142 -15.57 3.33 0.72
N ARG A 143 -15.70 3.70 -0.57
CA ARG A 143 -16.98 4.19 -1.12
C ARG A 143 -18.12 3.17 -1.04
N LYS A 144 -17.80 1.87 -1.06
CA LYS A 144 -18.78 0.77 -0.94
C LYS A 144 -18.98 0.30 0.50
N HIS A 145 -18.35 0.94 1.49
CA HIS A 145 -18.46 0.59 2.91
C HIS A 145 -18.22 -0.91 3.21
N VAL A 146 -17.25 -1.52 2.51
CA VAL A 146 -16.90 -2.93 2.73
C VAL A 146 -16.47 -3.11 4.20
N PRO A 147 -17.01 -4.12 4.92
CA PRO A 147 -16.62 -4.36 6.31
C PRO A 147 -15.12 -4.62 6.41
N GLY A 148 -14.46 -4.00 7.41
CA GLY A 148 -13.01 -4.16 7.64
C GLY A 148 -12.11 -3.21 6.84
N ILE A 149 -12.61 -2.45 5.86
CA ILE A 149 -11.75 -1.59 5.01
C ILE A 149 -10.98 -0.51 5.79
N ARG A 150 -11.54 -0.05 6.91
CA ARG A 150 -10.87 0.92 7.80
C ARG A 150 -9.58 0.36 8.40
N LEU A 151 -9.49 -0.95 8.62
CA LEU A 151 -8.27 -1.59 9.12
C LEU A 151 -7.17 -1.57 8.05
N PHE A 152 -7.52 -1.89 6.80
CA PHE A 152 -6.60 -1.79 5.66
C PHE A 152 -6.12 -0.35 5.44
N LEU A 153 -7.00 0.65 5.61
CA LEU A 153 -6.61 2.06 5.54
C LEU A 153 -5.54 2.40 6.58
N TRP A 154 -5.78 2.04 7.85
CA TRP A 154 -4.80 2.31 8.91
C TRP A 154 -3.51 1.51 8.73
N LEU A 155 -3.59 0.27 8.26
CA LEU A 155 -2.41 -0.53 7.92
C LEU A 155 -1.56 0.16 6.85
N ILE A 156 -2.17 0.54 5.73
CA ILE A 156 -1.49 1.19 4.60
C ILE A 156 -0.96 2.58 4.97
N LEU A 157 -1.59 3.27 5.92
CA LEU A 157 -1.14 4.59 6.37
C LEU A 157 0.01 4.49 7.39
N LEU A 158 -0.15 3.65 8.42
CA LEU A 158 0.77 3.60 9.56
C LEU A 158 2.02 2.77 9.27
N TYR A 159 1.89 1.67 8.51
CA TYR A 159 3.02 0.78 8.22
C TYR A 159 4.15 1.51 7.48
N PRO A 160 3.92 2.21 6.35
CA PRO A 160 5.00 2.85 5.61
C PRO A 160 5.49 4.16 6.22
N ALA A 161 4.69 4.79 7.10
CA ALA A 161 5.04 6.08 7.71
C ALA A 161 6.40 6.07 8.41
N VAL A 162 6.74 4.96 9.06
CA VAL A 162 8.04 4.79 9.73
C VAL A 162 9.20 4.83 8.72
N TYR A 163 9.01 4.27 7.52
CA TYR A 163 10.04 4.22 6.48
C TYR A 163 10.21 5.54 5.74
N TYR A 164 9.24 6.46 5.81
CA TYR A 164 9.43 7.84 5.31
C TYR A 164 10.44 8.61 6.17
N VAL A 165 10.51 8.32 7.47
CA VAL A 165 11.41 8.98 8.41
C VAL A 165 12.80 8.35 8.44
N VAL A 166 12.88 7.03 8.30
CA VAL A 166 14.13 6.27 8.36
C VAL A 166 14.74 6.14 6.97
N PHE A 167 14.35 5.12 6.20
CA PHE A 167 14.63 4.97 4.79
C PHE A 167 13.75 3.82 4.23
N PRO A 168 13.32 3.88 2.96
CA PRO A 168 12.63 2.79 2.31
C PRO A 168 13.65 1.75 1.80
N HIS A 169 13.39 0.49 2.10
CA HIS A 169 14.12 -0.64 1.53
C HIS A 169 13.11 -1.59 0.87
N ALA A 170 13.44 -2.18 -0.28
CA ALA A 170 12.54 -3.10 -0.99
C ALA A 170 12.06 -4.24 -0.08
N ARG A 171 12.98 -4.76 0.75
CA ARG A 171 12.69 -5.78 1.75
C ARG A 171 11.58 -5.40 2.74
N TYR A 172 11.43 -4.13 3.08
CA TYR A 172 10.42 -3.66 4.02
C TYR A 172 9.03 -3.53 3.40
N ARG A 173 8.92 -3.59 2.06
CA ARG A 173 7.62 -3.58 1.38
C ARG A 173 7.02 -4.98 1.23
N HIS A 174 7.82 -6.05 1.15
CA HIS A 174 7.28 -7.42 1.00
C HIS A 174 6.19 -7.80 2.01
N PRO A 175 6.23 -7.42 3.30
CA PRO A 175 5.19 -7.77 4.25
C PRO A 175 3.83 -7.12 3.97
N ILE A 176 3.76 -6.03 3.19
CA ILE A 176 2.50 -5.36 2.84
C ILE A 176 2.00 -5.74 1.42
N GLU A 177 2.84 -6.42 0.62
CA GLU A 177 2.50 -6.78 -0.76
C GLU A 177 1.25 -7.68 -0.87
N PRO A 178 1.05 -8.71 -0.03
CA PRO A 178 -0.17 -9.52 -0.05
C PRO A 178 -1.44 -8.69 0.19
N GLU A 179 -1.39 -7.73 1.11
CA GLU A 179 -2.52 -6.87 1.47
C GLU A 179 -2.87 -5.90 0.34
N LEU A 180 -1.85 -5.34 -0.31
CA LEU A 180 -2.05 -4.58 -1.55
C LEU A 180 -2.64 -5.48 -2.64
N GLY A 181 -2.17 -6.73 -2.75
CA GLY A 181 -2.67 -7.73 -3.71
C GLY A 181 -4.16 -8.03 -3.54
N ILE A 182 -4.64 -8.19 -2.30
CA ILE A 182 -6.07 -8.37 -2.00
C ILE A 182 -6.89 -7.18 -2.52
N LEU A 183 -6.41 -5.95 -2.31
CA LEU A 183 -7.08 -4.74 -2.81
C LEU A 183 -7.07 -4.66 -4.34
N MET A 184 -5.98 -5.09 -4.99
CA MET A 184 -5.90 -5.18 -6.45
C MET A 184 -6.92 -6.17 -7.02
N VAL A 185 -6.97 -7.40 -6.49
CA VAL A 185 -7.94 -8.41 -6.90
C VAL A 185 -9.37 -7.93 -6.70
N TYR A 186 -9.63 -7.22 -5.59
CA TYR A 186 -10.93 -6.61 -5.33
C TYR A 186 -11.34 -5.60 -6.41
N VAL A 187 -10.44 -4.76 -6.92
CA VAL A 187 -10.73 -3.82 -8.02
C VAL A 187 -11.08 -4.57 -9.29
N VAL A 188 -10.27 -5.56 -9.66
CA VAL A 188 -10.43 -6.33 -10.89
C VAL A 188 -11.77 -7.07 -10.88
N SER A 189 -12.08 -7.78 -9.80
CA SER A 189 -13.37 -8.48 -9.63
C SER A 189 -14.58 -7.53 -9.69
N GLN A 190 -14.45 -6.32 -9.14
CA GLN A 190 -15.50 -5.29 -9.22
C GLN A 190 -15.65 -4.67 -10.62
N ALA A 191 -14.62 -4.73 -11.46
CA ALA A 191 -14.68 -4.30 -12.85
C ALA A 191 -15.36 -5.38 -13.71
N GLU A 192 -14.99 -6.64 -13.53
CA GLU A 192 -15.58 -7.80 -14.22
C GLU A 192 -17.07 -7.95 -13.93
N SER A 193 -17.47 -7.92 -12.66
CA SER A 193 -18.89 -8.03 -12.27
C SER A 193 -19.74 -6.89 -12.83
N LYS A 194 -19.19 -5.67 -12.93
CA LYS A 194 -19.88 -4.53 -13.57
C LYS A 194 -19.97 -4.72 -15.08
N GLY A 195 -18.93 -5.24 -15.72
CA GLY A 195 -18.92 -5.58 -17.15
C GLY A 195 -19.95 -6.66 -17.48
N GLN A 196 -20.02 -7.73 -16.68
CA GLN A 196 -20.95 -8.84 -16.87
C GLN A 196 -22.41 -8.42 -16.68
N ARG A 197 -22.72 -7.59 -15.66
CA ARG A 197 -24.06 -7.02 -15.48
C ARG A 197 -24.48 -6.14 -16.67
N ARG A 198 -23.56 -5.31 -17.18
CA ARG A 198 -23.82 -4.41 -18.31
C ARG A 198 -24.01 -5.18 -19.62
N GLY A 199 -23.23 -6.24 -19.84
CA GLY A 199 -23.40 -7.16 -20.96
C GLY A 199 -24.72 -7.93 -20.92
N LYS A 200 -25.12 -8.41 -19.72
CA LYS A 200 -26.42 -9.07 -19.52
C LYS A 200 -27.58 -8.14 -19.82
N MET A 201 -27.57 -6.92 -19.28
CA MET A 201 -28.60 -5.91 -19.54
C MET A 201 -28.69 -5.53 -21.04
N ALA A 202 -27.55 -5.42 -21.73
CA ALA A 202 -27.54 -5.15 -23.17
C ALA A 202 -28.09 -6.33 -24.00
N CYS A 203 -27.85 -7.58 -23.56
CA CYS A 203 -28.41 -8.77 -24.19
C CYS A 203 -29.94 -8.85 -23.99
N ASP A 204 -30.41 -8.60 -22.76
CA ASP A 204 -31.83 -8.59 -22.40
C ASP A 204 -32.59 -7.53 -23.22
N VAL A 205 -32.04 -6.30 -23.33
CA VAL A 205 -32.63 -5.23 -24.16
C VAL A 205 -32.67 -5.62 -25.64
N LYS A 206 -31.62 -6.24 -26.18
CA LYS A 206 -31.61 -6.74 -27.57
C LYS A 206 -32.60 -7.89 -27.80
N GLN A 207 -32.88 -8.71 -26.78
CA GLN A 207 -33.91 -9.75 -26.87
C GLN A 207 -35.31 -9.13 -26.84
N LEU A 208 -35.58 -8.20 -25.93
CA LEU A 208 -36.84 -7.45 -25.86
C LEU A 208 -37.17 -6.74 -27.18
N LEU A 209 -36.20 -6.02 -27.75
CA LEU A 209 -36.39 -5.34 -29.05
C LEU A 209 -36.64 -6.32 -30.21
N ARG A 210 -36.02 -7.51 -30.18
CA ARG A 210 -36.30 -8.57 -31.18
C ARG A 210 -37.68 -9.20 -30.99
N PHE A 211 -38.15 -9.33 -29.75
CA PHE A 211 -39.50 -9.81 -29.46
C PHE A 211 -40.57 -8.81 -29.89
N THR A 212 -40.39 -7.51 -29.65
CA THR A 212 -41.34 -6.47 -30.12
C THR A 212 -41.39 -6.40 -31.64
N CYS A 213 -40.24 -6.38 -32.34
CA CYS A 213 -40.24 -6.41 -33.82
C CYS A 213 -40.86 -7.69 -34.43
N ARG A 214 -40.78 -8.84 -33.75
CA ARG A 214 -41.41 -10.09 -34.22
C ARG A 214 -42.91 -10.13 -33.96
N HIS A 215 -43.41 -9.33 -33.02
CA HIS A 215 -44.84 -9.21 -32.75
C HIS A 215 -45.53 -8.25 -33.73
N ASP A 216 -44.85 -7.18 -34.13
CA ASP A 216 -45.37 -6.22 -35.11
C ASP A 216 -45.45 -6.81 -36.53
N THR A 217 -44.51 -7.67 -36.92
CA THR A 217 -44.57 -8.35 -38.23
C THR A 217 -45.65 -9.44 -38.34
N LYS A 218 -46.20 -9.92 -37.22
CA LYS A 218 -47.35 -10.84 -37.23
C LYS A 218 -48.70 -10.13 -37.26
N PHE A 219 -48.75 -8.83 -36.99
CA PHE A 219 -50.00 -8.06 -37.02
C PHE A 219 -50.32 -7.48 -38.41
N THR A 220 -49.38 -7.54 -39.35
CA THR A 220 -49.57 -7.06 -40.74
C THR A 220 -50.00 -8.13 -41.75
N ASP A 221 -50.14 -9.40 -41.34
CA ASP A 221 -50.47 -10.52 -42.25
C ASP A 221 -51.83 -11.20 -41.99
N THR A 222 -52.73 -10.58 -41.21
CA THR A 222 -54.13 -11.04 -41.08
C THR A 222 -55.11 -9.91 -41.36
N GLY A 223 -55.36 -9.64 -42.64
CA GLY A 223 -56.37 -8.65 -43.01
C GLY A 223 -56.45 -8.30 -44.49
N ALA A 224 -56.37 -9.27 -45.40
CA ALA A 224 -56.70 -9.06 -46.81
C ALA A 224 -57.31 -10.32 -47.43
N SER A 225 -58.49 -10.72 -46.95
CA SER A 225 -59.36 -11.65 -47.68
C SER A 225 -60.82 -11.18 -47.60
N GLY A 226 -61.27 -10.65 -48.74
CA GLY A 226 -62.63 -10.72 -49.28
C GLY A 226 -63.82 -10.40 -48.36
N CYS A 227 -64.42 -9.23 -48.57
CA CYS A 227 -65.86 -9.07 -48.43
C CYS A 227 -66.36 -8.13 -49.53
N GLU A 228 -66.88 -8.73 -50.61
CA GLU A 228 -67.72 -8.06 -51.60
C GLU A 228 -68.99 -7.54 -50.92
N LEU A 229 -69.26 -6.25 -51.09
CA LEU A 229 -70.53 -5.63 -50.76
C LEU A 229 -71.43 -5.70 -52.01
N ASN A 230 -72.34 -6.67 -52.04
CA ASN A 230 -73.45 -6.68 -52.99
C ASN A 230 -74.64 -5.89 -52.40
N PHE A 231 -75.11 -4.92 -53.17
CA PHE A 231 -76.25 -4.06 -52.90
C PHE A 231 -77.48 -4.57 -53.68
N SER A 232 -78.59 -4.82 -53.00
CA SER A 232 -79.98 -4.97 -53.50
C SER A 232 -80.86 -4.96 -52.24
N TYR A 233 -81.83 -4.08 -52.00
CA TYR A 233 -82.59 -3.11 -52.79
C TYR A 233 -82.58 -1.73 -52.12
#